data_AF-A0A8J7F0J3-F1
#
_entry.id   AF-A0A8J7F0J3-F1
#
_cell.length_a   1.000
_cell.length_b   1.000
_cell.length_c   1.000
_cell.angle_alpha   90.00
_cell.angle_beta   90.00
_cell.angle_gamma   90.00
#
_symmetry.space_group_name_H-M   'P 1'
#
loop_
_entity.id
_entity.type
_entity.pdbx_description
1 polymer ?
#
loop_
_entity_poly.entity_id
_entity_poly.type
_entity_poly.pdbx_seq_one_letter_code
_entity_poly.pdbx_strand_id
1 'polypeptide(L)'
;MWYFIADNQVVSPPMDTKPEVLPVGFALAEGEELEPAEAYFDGTAVVAKPPQPSSLHYWNESSWELPPLPVPMPLQNWDGLVEDLRRSMPWAKVYEGAGRTLKANKAFTLLYGTLTTTHHLSDFATAIADVRDGLRGIAGIGDFTAEELEWLRSRLEIHGFNPDDFDLQPIP
;
A
#
# COMPACT_ATOMS: atom_id res chain seq x y z
N MET A 1 21.08 -15.30 -38.68
CA MET A 1 22.07 -14.71 -37.76
C MET A 1 22.11 -15.50 -36.46
N TRP A 2 23.26 -15.54 -35.79
CA TRP A 2 23.43 -16.17 -34.48
C TRP A 2 23.41 -15.14 -33.36
N TYR A 3 22.79 -15.50 -32.23
CA TYR A 3 22.67 -14.66 -31.05
C TYR A 3 23.12 -15.40 -29.81
N PHE A 4 23.74 -14.70 -28.88
CA PHE A 4 23.90 -15.18 -27.51
C PHE A 4 22.62 -14.93 -26.70
N ILE A 5 22.19 -15.97 -26.00
CA ILE A 5 21.05 -15.95 -25.09
C ILE A 5 21.58 -16.12 -23.66
N ALA A 6 21.19 -15.25 -22.74
CA ALA A 6 21.43 -15.42 -21.31
C ALA A 6 20.12 -15.13 -20.57
N ASP A 7 19.79 -15.95 -19.57
CA ASP A 7 18.56 -15.82 -18.77
C ASP A 7 17.29 -15.63 -19.62
N ASN A 8 17.20 -16.39 -20.72
CA ASN A 8 16.09 -16.32 -21.69
C ASN A 8 15.96 -14.98 -22.44
N GLN A 9 17.03 -14.19 -22.52
CA GLN A 9 17.08 -12.90 -23.22
C GLN A 9 18.16 -12.85 -24.29
N VAL A 10 17.92 -12.09 -25.37
CA VAL A 10 18.91 -11.80 -26.41
C VAL A 10 19.87 -10.74 -25.87
N VAL A 11 21.15 -11.09 -25.70
CA VAL A 11 22.14 -10.24 -25.02
C VAL A 11 23.31 -9.81 -25.91
N SER A 12 23.29 -10.22 -27.18
CA SER A 12 24.30 -9.81 -28.16
C SER A 12 23.65 -9.32 -29.45
N PRO A 13 24.32 -8.44 -30.21
CA PRO A 13 24.02 -8.21 -31.61
C PRO A 13 24.08 -9.50 -32.45
N PRO A 14 23.48 -9.52 -33.65
CA PRO A 14 23.54 -10.66 -34.56
C PRO A 14 24.97 -10.93 -35.03
N MET A 15 25.33 -12.21 -35.15
CA MET A 15 26.61 -12.68 -35.69
C MET A 15 26.40 -13.49 -36.97
N ASP A 16 27.20 -13.21 -38.00
CA ASP A 16 27.17 -13.95 -39.27
C ASP A 16 27.68 -15.38 -39.15
N THR A 17 28.59 -15.63 -38.20
CA THR A 17 29.28 -16.91 -38.03
C THR A 17 28.92 -17.50 -36.68
N LYS A 18 28.61 -18.80 -36.66
CA LYS A 18 28.41 -19.55 -35.41
C LYS A 18 29.74 -19.59 -34.63
N PRO A 19 29.80 -19.15 -33.38
CA PRO A 19 31.02 -19.24 -32.59
C PRO A 19 31.34 -20.71 -32.27
N GLU A 20 32.61 -21.07 -32.36
CA GLU A 20 33.10 -22.43 -32.06
C GLU A 20 33.15 -22.71 -30.55
N VAL A 21 33.31 -21.66 -29.74
CA VAL A 21 33.38 -21.73 -28.28
C VAL A 21 32.31 -20.82 -27.68
N LEU A 22 31.50 -21.38 -26.79
CA LEU A 22 30.42 -20.69 -26.10
C LEU A 22 30.88 -20.27 -24.68
N PRO A 23 30.77 -18.98 -24.30
CA PRO A 23 31.02 -18.57 -22.92
C PRO A 23 30.08 -19.29 -21.94
N VAL A 24 30.57 -19.53 -20.72
CA VAL A 24 29.78 -20.19 -19.66
C VAL A 24 28.55 -19.34 -19.32
N GLY A 25 27.38 -19.98 -19.24
CA GLY A 25 26.11 -19.33 -18.89
C GLY A 25 25.32 -18.78 -20.08
N PHE A 26 25.84 -18.90 -21.31
CA PHE A 26 25.15 -18.47 -22.52
C PHE A 26 24.66 -19.68 -23.32
N ALA A 27 23.58 -19.48 -24.06
CA ALA A 27 23.09 -20.36 -25.12
C ALA A 27 23.22 -19.65 -26.48
N LEU A 28 23.06 -20.42 -27.56
CA LEU A 28 23.02 -19.89 -28.93
C LEU A 28 21.66 -20.14 -29.54
N ALA A 29 21.13 -19.13 -30.20
CA ALA A 29 19.90 -19.24 -30.97
C ALA A 29 20.07 -18.57 -32.35
N GLU A 30 19.35 -19.08 -33.34
CA GLU A 30 19.28 -18.49 -34.67
C GLU A 30 18.07 -17.55 -34.77
N GLY A 31 18.18 -16.53 -35.62
CA GLY A 31 17.08 -15.64 -35.97
C GLY A 31 17.39 -14.76 -37.18
N GLU A 32 16.43 -13.91 -37.54
CA GLU A 32 16.61 -12.82 -38.51
C GLU A 32 17.67 -11.82 -38.01
N GLU A 33 18.16 -10.93 -38.86
CA GLU A 33 19.07 -9.84 -38.46
C GLU A 33 18.28 -8.70 -37.81
N LEU A 34 18.38 -8.60 -36.48
CA LEU A 34 17.61 -7.69 -35.64
C LEU A 34 18.51 -7.12 -34.55
N GLU A 35 18.27 -5.88 -34.15
CA GLU A 35 18.93 -5.33 -32.97
C GLU A 35 18.39 -6.01 -31.70
N PRO A 36 19.20 -6.20 -30.64
CA PRO A 36 18.74 -6.83 -29.40
C PRO A 36 17.51 -6.15 -28.77
N ALA A 37 17.37 -4.84 -28.96
CA ALA A 37 16.22 -4.08 -28.49
C ALA A 37 14.92 -4.45 -29.22
N GLU A 38 15.00 -4.98 -30.44
CA GLU A 38 13.89 -5.31 -31.33
C GLU A 38 13.54 -6.80 -31.31
N ALA A 39 14.37 -7.63 -30.68
CA ALA A 39 14.22 -9.07 -30.67
C ALA A 39 13.96 -9.65 -29.27
N TYR A 40 13.31 -10.80 -29.23
CA TYR A 40 13.17 -11.61 -28.02
C TYR A 40 13.42 -13.08 -28.34
N PHE A 41 13.72 -13.87 -27.32
CA PHE A 41 13.91 -15.31 -27.46
C PHE A 41 12.63 -16.03 -27.02
N ASP A 42 12.03 -16.81 -27.93
CA ASP A 42 10.76 -17.52 -27.67
C ASP A 42 10.95 -18.90 -27.01
N GLY A 43 12.18 -19.23 -26.61
CA GLY A 43 12.58 -20.54 -26.10
C GLY A 43 13.17 -21.47 -27.18
N THR A 44 13.04 -21.12 -28.46
CA THR A 44 13.56 -21.91 -29.59
C THR A 44 14.43 -21.06 -30.54
N ALA A 45 13.97 -19.86 -30.88
CA ALA A 45 14.61 -18.97 -31.85
C ALA A 45 14.55 -17.51 -31.39
N VAL A 46 15.35 -16.67 -32.05
CA VAL A 46 15.27 -15.21 -31.90
C VAL A 46 14.26 -14.65 -32.89
N VAL A 47 13.25 -13.97 -32.37
CA VAL A 47 12.08 -13.48 -33.12
C VAL A 47 11.93 -11.97 -32.90
N ALA A 48 11.43 -11.26 -33.91
CA ALA A 48 11.11 -9.84 -33.80
C ALA A 48 9.96 -9.61 -32.79
N LYS A 49 10.10 -8.58 -31.95
CA LYS A 49 9.00 -8.07 -31.13
C LYS A 49 7.90 -7.53 -32.04
N PRO A 50 6.61 -7.77 -31.75
CA PRO A 50 5.52 -7.08 -32.43
C PRO A 50 5.65 -5.55 -32.28
N PRO A 51 5.02 -4.75 -33.16
CA PRO A 51 5.02 -3.29 -33.01
C PRO A 51 4.55 -2.84 -31.63
N GLN A 52 5.28 -1.92 -31.01
CA GLN A 52 4.95 -1.40 -29.68
C GLN A 52 3.60 -0.65 -29.75
N PRO A 53 2.58 -1.03 -28.93
CA PRO A 53 1.26 -0.42 -29.01
C PRO A 53 1.26 1.07 -28.66
N SER A 54 2.06 1.47 -27.66
CA SER A 54 2.29 2.86 -27.29
C SER A 54 3.57 3.02 -26.46
N SER A 55 4.06 4.24 -26.31
CA SER A 55 5.24 4.56 -25.49
C SER A 55 5.07 4.26 -23.99
N LEU A 56 3.85 3.93 -23.54
CA LEU A 56 3.59 3.54 -22.15
C LEU A 56 3.82 2.03 -21.90
N HIS A 57 3.92 1.23 -22.96
CA HIS A 57 4.11 -0.22 -22.81
C HIS A 57 5.59 -0.57 -22.65
N TYR A 58 5.90 -1.52 -21.78
CA TYR A 58 7.21 -2.16 -21.71
C TYR A 58 7.13 -3.60 -22.19
N TRP A 59 8.26 -4.16 -22.64
CA TRP A 59 8.32 -5.56 -23.06
C TRP A 59 8.53 -6.44 -21.82
N ASN A 60 7.55 -7.29 -21.50
CA ASN A 60 7.66 -8.31 -20.46
C ASN A 60 7.81 -9.68 -21.10
N GLU A 61 9.07 -10.09 -21.34
CA GLU A 61 9.50 -11.40 -21.88
C GLU A 61 8.94 -11.78 -23.25
N SER A 62 7.61 -11.87 -23.37
CA SER A 62 6.84 -12.31 -24.53
C SER A 62 5.70 -11.36 -24.93
N SER A 63 5.40 -10.30 -24.16
CA SER A 63 4.28 -9.41 -24.47
C SER A 63 4.52 -7.94 -24.10
N TRP A 64 3.76 -7.05 -24.73
CA TRP A 64 3.72 -5.63 -24.37
C TRP A 64 2.75 -5.41 -23.21
N GLU A 65 3.26 -4.93 -22.08
CA GLU A 65 2.47 -4.70 -20.87
C GLU A 65 2.45 -3.21 -20.50
N LEU A 66 1.32 -2.76 -19.94
CA LEU A 66 1.26 -1.47 -19.26
C LEU A 66 1.80 -1.62 -17.85
N PRO A 67 2.59 -0.65 -17.34
CA PRO A 67 2.94 -0.63 -15.93
C PRO A 67 1.65 -0.58 -15.10
N PRO A 68 1.59 -1.29 -13.97
CA PRO A 68 0.44 -1.24 -13.09
C PRO A 68 0.21 0.22 -12.69
N LEU A 69 -1.04 0.69 -12.86
CA LEU A 69 -1.42 1.99 -12.32
C LEU A 69 -1.24 1.95 -10.81
N PRO A 70 -0.72 3.02 -10.18
CA PRO A 70 -0.69 3.11 -8.73
C PRO A 70 -2.12 2.90 -8.22
N VAL A 71 -2.27 2.00 -7.25
CA VAL A 71 -3.57 1.77 -6.61
C VAL A 71 -4.03 3.10 -6.02
N PRO A 72 -5.24 3.59 -6.35
CA PRO A 72 -5.77 4.80 -5.73
C PRO A 72 -5.74 4.62 -4.21
N MET A 73 -5.10 5.53 -3.49
CA MET A 73 -5.24 5.53 -2.03
C MET A 73 -6.72 5.70 -1.70
N PRO A 74 -7.31 4.86 -0.83
CA PRO A 74 -8.69 5.05 -0.42
C PRO A 74 -8.83 6.47 0.15
N LEU A 75 -9.78 7.23 -0.37
CA LEU A 75 -10.07 8.56 0.15
C LEU A 75 -10.60 8.40 1.59
N GLN A 76 -9.98 9.11 2.53
CA GLN A 76 -10.39 9.10 3.94
C GLN A 76 -11.83 9.62 4.08
N ASN A 77 -12.73 8.75 4.53
CA ASN A 77 -14.14 9.05 4.73
C ASN A 77 -14.41 9.52 6.16
N TRP A 78 -14.04 10.78 6.45
CA TRP A 78 -14.21 11.39 7.77
C TRP A 78 -15.67 11.38 8.25
N ASP A 79 -16.62 11.73 7.39
CA ASP A 79 -18.03 11.79 7.75
C ASP A 79 -18.58 10.40 8.10
N GLY A 80 -18.21 9.37 7.33
CA GLY A 80 -18.59 7.98 7.62
C GLY A 80 -18.00 7.49 8.93
N LEU A 81 -16.74 7.81 9.22
CA LEU A 81 -16.10 7.47 10.49
C LEU A 81 -16.82 8.15 11.66
N VAL A 82 -17.18 9.43 11.53
CA VAL A 82 -17.93 10.16 12.57
C VAL A 82 -19.30 9.53 12.82
N GLU A 83 -20.03 9.14 11.77
CA GLU A 83 -21.32 8.48 11.91
C GLU A 83 -21.22 7.14 12.66
N ASP A 84 -20.24 6.32 12.29
CA ASP A 84 -19.97 5.03 12.93
C ASP A 84 -19.55 5.21 14.40
N LEU A 85 -18.64 6.15 14.67
CA LEU A 85 -18.19 6.45 16.03
C LEU A 85 -19.36 6.90 16.90
N ARG A 86 -20.16 7.88 16.47
CA ARG A 86 -21.27 8.43 17.28
C ARG A 86 -22.31 7.41 17.72
N ARG A 87 -22.43 6.28 17.02
CA ARG A 87 -23.37 5.19 17.32
C ARG A 87 -22.75 4.05 18.13
N SER A 88 -21.48 4.18 18.51
CA SER A 88 -20.69 3.10 19.09
C SER A 88 -20.58 3.15 20.62
N MET A 89 -20.33 1.99 21.22
CA MET A 89 -20.02 1.89 22.65
C MET A 89 -18.72 2.61 23.04
N PRO A 90 -17.60 2.51 22.27
CA PRO A 90 -16.40 3.29 22.54
C PRO A 90 -16.68 4.80 22.62
N TRP A 91 -17.52 5.35 21.74
CA TRP A 91 -17.86 6.77 21.79
C TRP A 91 -18.67 7.15 23.03
N ALA A 92 -19.65 6.32 23.42
CA ALA A 92 -20.41 6.52 24.65
C ALA A 92 -19.49 6.53 25.88
N LYS A 93 -18.50 5.63 25.91
CA LYS A 93 -17.48 5.55 26.96
C LYS A 93 -16.62 6.82 27.04
N VAL A 94 -16.14 7.32 25.88
CA VAL A 94 -15.38 8.58 25.83
C VAL A 94 -16.23 9.75 26.31
N TYR A 95 -17.48 9.83 25.86
CA TYR A 95 -18.41 10.88 26.27
C TYR A 95 -18.68 10.86 27.79
N GLU A 96 -18.88 9.68 28.37
CA GLU A 96 -19.03 9.52 29.82
C GLU A 96 -17.77 9.97 30.56
N GLY A 97 -16.59 9.52 30.10
CA GLY A 97 -15.31 9.92 30.69
C GLY A 97 -15.06 11.42 30.63
N ALA A 98 -15.43 12.06 29.52
CA ALA A 98 -15.37 13.51 29.34
C ALA A 98 -16.24 14.28 30.34
N GLY A 99 -17.28 13.66 30.90
CA GLY A 99 -18.09 14.23 31.99
C GLY A 99 -17.45 14.10 33.37
N ARG A 100 -16.45 13.23 33.55
CA ARG A 100 -15.87 12.91 34.87
C ARG A 100 -14.58 13.66 35.18
N THR A 101 -13.77 14.02 34.18
CA THR A 101 -12.50 14.73 34.40
C THR A 101 -12.24 15.80 33.35
N LEU A 102 -11.53 16.87 33.75
CA LEU A 102 -11.10 17.92 32.81
C LEU A 102 -10.14 17.39 31.74
N LYS A 103 -9.29 16.41 32.10
CA LYS A 103 -8.34 15.79 31.18
C LYS A 103 -9.06 15.07 30.04
N ALA A 104 -10.00 14.18 30.38
CA ALA A 104 -10.82 13.48 29.38
C ALA A 104 -11.70 14.44 28.58
N ASN A 105 -12.23 15.51 29.20
CA ASN A 105 -13.02 16.51 28.51
C ASN A 105 -12.23 17.25 27.42
N LYS A 106 -10.99 17.66 27.72
CA LYS A 106 -10.10 18.30 26.75
C LYS A 106 -9.74 17.34 25.61
N ALA A 107 -9.39 16.10 25.94
CA ALA A 107 -9.08 15.07 24.96
C ALA A 107 -10.27 14.78 24.02
N PHE A 108 -11.48 14.65 24.58
CA PHE A 108 -12.70 14.48 23.79
C PHE A 108 -12.99 15.69 22.89
N THR A 109 -12.77 16.90 23.38
CA THR A 109 -12.96 18.13 22.60
C THR A 109 -11.99 18.19 21.42
N LEU A 110 -10.73 17.83 21.64
CA LEU A 110 -9.73 17.73 20.57
C LEU A 110 -10.15 16.67 19.55
N LEU A 111 -10.53 15.47 20.01
CA LEU A 111 -11.03 14.39 19.15
C LEU A 111 -12.22 14.84 18.30
N TYR A 112 -13.22 15.46 18.92
CA TYR A 112 -14.42 15.94 18.23
C TYR A 112 -14.10 17.05 17.23
N GLY A 113 -13.23 18.00 17.60
CA GLY A 113 -12.79 19.08 16.71
C GLY A 113 -12.02 18.56 15.50
N THR A 114 -11.13 17.60 15.69
CA THR A 114 -10.39 16.99 14.59
C THR A 114 -11.31 16.23 13.65
N LEU A 115 -12.22 15.44 14.21
CA LEU A 115 -13.17 14.62 13.45
C LEU A 115 -14.21 15.43 12.66
N THR A 116 -14.55 16.64 13.09
CA THR A 116 -15.65 17.42 12.49
C THR A 116 -15.22 18.72 11.82
N THR A 117 -13.95 19.10 11.93
CA THR A 117 -13.48 20.41 11.44
C THR A 117 -12.15 20.33 10.73
N THR A 118 -11.08 19.87 11.39
CA THR A 118 -9.73 20.01 10.81
C THR A 118 -9.35 18.89 9.87
N HIS A 119 -9.82 17.66 10.13
CA HIS A 119 -9.48 16.46 9.37
C HIS A 119 -7.96 16.27 9.19
N HIS A 120 -7.17 16.69 10.19
CA HIS A 120 -5.73 16.47 10.22
C HIS A 120 -5.42 15.12 10.88
N LEU A 121 -4.80 14.22 10.11
CA LEU A 121 -4.50 12.86 10.57
C LEU A 121 -3.59 12.82 11.80
N SER A 122 -2.56 13.67 11.87
CA SER A 122 -1.66 13.78 13.02
C SER A 122 -2.40 14.20 14.30
N ASP A 123 -3.32 15.15 14.17
CA ASP A 123 -4.13 15.64 15.28
C ASP A 123 -5.12 14.57 15.72
N PHE A 124 -5.59 13.74 14.78
CA PHE A 124 -6.53 12.67 15.07
C PHE A 124 -5.86 11.54 15.85
N ALA A 125 -4.66 11.12 15.42
CA ALA A 125 -3.84 10.15 16.15
C ALA A 125 -3.51 10.64 17.57
N THR A 126 -3.10 11.92 17.69
CA THR A 126 -2.85 12.56 18.99
C THR A 126 -4.10 12.59 19.85
N ALA A 127 -5.25 12.96 19.29
CA ALA A 127 -6.51 13.02 20.02
C ALA A 127 -6.96 11.65 20.55
N ILE A 128 -6.76 10.58 19.78
CA ILE A 128 -7.03 9.22 20.24
C ILE A 128 -6.12 8.87 21.42
N ALA A 129 -4.82 9.12 21.32
CA ALA A 129 -3.88 8.86 22.42
C ALA A 129 -4.24 9.65 23.69
N ASP A 130 -4.58 10.94 23.56
CA ASP A 130 -5.00 11.79 24.67
C ASP A 130 -6.31 11.29 25.31
N VAL A 131 -7.24 10.76 24.52
CA VAL A 131 -8.48 10.17 25.03
C VAL A 131 -8.15 8.94 25.88
N ARG A 132 -7.30 8.04 25.39
CA ARG A 132 -6.87 6.85 26.13
C ARG A 132 -6.25 7.22 27.47
N ASP A 133 -5.30 8.15 27.46
CA ASP A 133 -4.63 8.65 28.66
C ASP A 133 -5.58 9.43 29.60
N GLY A 134 -6.59 10.10 29.04
CA GLY A 134 -7.66 10.75 29.79
C GLY A 134 -8.57 9.75 30.51
N LEU A 135 -8.86 8.61 29.89
CA LEU A 135 -9.76 7.59 30.43
C LEU A 135 -9.12 6.67 31.48
N ARG A 136 -7.82 6.35 31.35
CA ARG A 136 -7.09 5.45 32.28
C ARG A 136 -7.25 5.79 33.75
N GLY A 137 -7.26 7.07 34.09
CA GLY A 137 -7.36 7.54 35.47
C GLY A 137 -8.77 7.51 36.06
N ILE A 138 -9.79 7.10 35.29
CA ILE A 138 -11.20 7.23 35.68
C ILE A 138 -11.72 5.89 36.21
N ALA A 139 -11.91 5.83 37.53
CA ALA A 139 -12.47 4.65 38.20
C ALA A 139 -13.84 4.27 37.61
N GLY A 140 -13.97 2.99 37.23
CA GLY A 140 -15.19 2.43 36.63
C GLY A 140 -15.34 2.67 35.11
N ILE A 141 -14.43 3.39 34.47
CA ILE A 141 -14.39 3.55 32.99
C ILE A 141 -13.15 2.88 32.41
N GLY A 142 -11.96 3.29 32.86
CA GLY A 142 -10.68 2.77 32.36
C GLY A 142 -10.42 3.06 30.87
N ASP A 143 -9.25 2.66 30.38
CA ASP A 143 -8.91 2.72 28.94
C ASP A 143 -9.80 1.79 28.11
N PHE A 144 -9.74 1.88 26.78
CA PHE A 144 -10.38 0.96 25.86
C PHE A 144 -9.95 -0.49 26.10
N THR A 145 -10.90 -1.42 26.01
CA THR A 145 -10.60 -2.86 26.02
C THR A 145 -9.96 -3.28 24.71
N ALA A 146 -9.38 -4.48 24.67
CA ALA A 146 -8.85 -5.05 23.43
C ALA A 146 -9.93 -5.15 22.33
N GLU A 147 -11.17 -5.52 22.68
CA GLU A 147 -12.26 -5.57 21.70
C GLU A 147 -12.64 -4.18 21.17
N GLU A 148 -12.64 -3.16 22.03
CA GLU A 148 -12.92 -1.78 21.62
C GLU A 148 -11.84 -1.23 20.69
N LEU A 149 -10.57 -1.54 20.95
CA LEU A 149 -9.43 -1.15 20.10
C LEU A 149 -9.46 -1.86 18.74
N GLU A 150 -9.79 -3.16 18.72
CA GLU A 150 -9.94 -3.91 17.47
C GLU A 150 -11.12 -3.41 16.65
N TRP A 151 -12.23 -3.08 17.32
CA TRP A 151 -13.36 -2.44 16.67
C TRP A 151 -12.96 -1.09 16.04
N LEU A 152 -12.21 -0.25 16.77
CA LEU A 152 -11.71 1.03 16.25
C LEU A 152 -10.80 0.84 15.03
N ARG A 153 -9.87 -0.14 15.09
CA ARG A 153 -8.99 -0.54 13.97
C ARG A 153 -9.80 -0.87 12.72
N SER A 154 -10.80 -1.73 12.86
CA SER A 154 -11.68 -2.11 11.73
C SER A 154 -12.43 -0.92 11.14
N ARG A 155 -12.89 0.03 11.96
CA ARG A 155 -13.60 1.23 11.47
C ARG A 155 -12.68 2.18 10.72
N LEU A 156 -11.45 2.35 11.19
CA LEU A 156 -10.44 3.14 10.49
C LEU A 156 -10.17 2.56 9.10
N GLU A 157 -9.98 1.24 8.98
CA GLU A 157 -9.76 0.58 7.69
C GLU A 157 -10.95 0.74 6.74
N ILE A 158 -12.18 0.51 7.24
CA ILE A 158 -13.42 0.65 6.45
C ILE A 158 -13.53 2.06 5.84
N HIS A 159 -13.09 3.08 6.58
CA HIS A 159 -13.16 4.48 6.16
C HIS A 159 -11.87 5.00 5.52
N GLY A 160 -10.95 4.12 5.12
CA GLY A 160 -9.76 4.49 4.34
C GLY A 160 -8.61 5.10 5.16
N PHE A 161 -8.59 4.88 6.47
CA PHE A 161 -7.49 5.25 7.35
C PHE A 161 -6.56 4.04 7.57
N ASN A 162 -5.27 4.30 7.71
CA ASN A 162 -4.30 3.28 8.10
C ASN A 162 -4.26 3.16 9.64
N PRO A 163 -4.70 2.05 10.26
CA PRO A 163 -4.75 1.94 11.71
C PRO A 163 -3.38 1.97 12.39
N ASP A 164 -2.31 1.65 11.66
CA ASP A 164 -0.94 1.68 12.21
C ASP A 164 -0.44 3.10 12.47
N ASP A 165 -1.14 4.12 11.94
CA ASP A 165 -0.88 5.53 12.26
C ASP A 165 -1.41 5.90 13.67
N PHE A 166 -2.13 4.98 14.33
CA PHE A 166 -2.79 5.20 15.62
C PHE A 166 -2.24 4.24 16.68
N ASP A 167 -1.94 4.75 17.88
CA ASP A 167 -1.58 3.90 19.01
C ASP A 167 -2.84 3.17 19.52
N LEU A 168 -3.14 2.02 18.90
CA LEU A 168 -4.28 1.16 19.20
C LEU A 168 -3.87 -0.19 19.81
N GLN A 169 -2.67 -0.28 20.39
CA GLN A 169 -2.24 -1.47 21.11
C GLN A 169 -2.78 -1.45 22.55
N PRO A 170 -3.25 -2.56 23.12
CA PRO A 170 -3.58 -2.63 24.54
C PRO A 170 -2.36 -2.24 25.39
N ILE A 171 -2.56 -1.43 26.43
CA ILE A 171 -1.49 -1.15 27.39
C ILE A 171 -1.52 -2.23 28.47
N PRO A 172 -0.37 -2.80 28.83
CA PRO A 172 -0.26 -3.79 29.90
C PRO A 172 -0.64 -3.22 31.28
#